data_AF-J3AIM8-F1
#
_entry.id   AF-J3AIM8-F1
#
_cell.length_a   1.000
_cell.length_b   1.000
_cell.length_c   1.000
_cell.angle_alpha   90.00
_cell.angle_beta   90.00
_cell.angle_gamma   90.00
#
_symmetry.space_group_name_H-M   'P 1'
#
loop_
_entity.id
_entity.type
_entity.pdbx_description
1 polymer ?
#
loop_
_entity_poly.entity_id
_entity_poly.type
_entity_poly.pdbx_seq_one_letter_code
_entity_poly.pdbx_strand_id
1 'polypeptide(L)'
;MTLAISARKLEEMKLQSRGNPKKMAEYKVAKHEYDQMCQRLFDGETYPNVGSPAADYVQRLEEEALSGESDSVLRYEIIKERREMVDYSASGQEMRDIRLTSHDLRGKLANGEKLTAADVRAANTLSRKNSSIDNMVLYSTVKRTFEHQQESE
;
A
#
# COMPACT_ATOMS: atom_id res chain seq x y z
N MET A 1 1.80 -12.94 -16.33
CA MET A 1 0.52 -12.33 -15.91
C MET A 1 0.78 -11.42 -14.74
N THR A 2 0.07 -10.29 -14.62
CA THR A 2 0.17 -9.40 -13.46
C THR A 2 -1.05 -9.59 -12.56
N LEU A 3 -0.84 -9.55 -11.23
CA LEU A 3 -1.93 -9.62 -10.25
C LEU A 3 -2.84 -8.40 -10.39
N ALA A 4 -4.12 -8.62 -10.70
CA ALA A 4 -5.11 -7.53 -10.81
C ALA A 4 -5.35 -6.86 -9.44
N ILE A 5 -5.26 -7.64 -8.36
CA ILE A 5 -5.40 -7.19 -6.97
C ILE A 5 -4.22 -7.80 -6.19
N SER A 6 -3.39 -6.95 -5.60
CA SER A 6 -2.19 -7.33 -4.85
C SER A 6 -2.37 -7.07 -3.35
N ALA A 7 -1.53 -7.67 -2.49
CA ALA A 7 -1.61 -7.47 -1.04
C ALA A 7 -1.38 -6.00 -0.66
N ARG A 8 -0.43 -5.34 -1.32
CA ARG A 8 -0.15 -3.91 -1.15
C ARG A 8 -1.33 -3.05 -1.60
N LYS A 9 -1.98 -3.42 -2.71
CA LYS A 9 -3.16 -2.69 -3.20
C LYS A 9 -4.31 -2.78 -2.21
N LEU A 10 -4.52 -3.95 -1.60
CA LEU A 10 -5.54 -4.13 -0.56
C LEU A 10 -5.26 -3.27 0.68
N GLU A 11 -4.02 -3.18 1.14
CA GLU A 11 -3.67 -2.29 2.27
C GLU A 11 -3.88 -0.82 1.89
N GLU A 12 -3.58 -0.40 0.66
CA GLU A 12 -3.90 0.94 0.18
C GLU A 12 -5.41 1.20 0.18
N MET A 13 -6.21 0.29 -0.38
CA MET A 13 -7.68 0.40 -0.41
C MET A 13 -8.26 0.47 1.01
N LYS A 14 -7.80 -0.40 1.91
CA LYS A 14 -8.18 -0.41 3.32
C LYS A 14 -7.90 0.93 3.97
N LEU A 15 -6.70 1.48 3.77
CA LEU A 15 -6.30 2.78 4.31
C LEU A 15 -7.22 3.90 3.81
N GLN A 16 -7.48 3.94 2.50
CA GLN A 16 -8.32 4.96 1.86
C GLN A 16 -9.82 4.79 2.15
N SER A 17 -10.26 3.60 2.55
CA SER A 17 -11.67 3.30 2.83
C SER A 17 -12.16 3.80 4.18
N ARG A 18 -11.27 4.03 5.16
CA ARG A 18 -11.68 4.43 6.52
C ARG A 18 -12.58 5.67 6.49
N GLY A 19 -13.79 5.53 7.01
CA GLY A 19 -14.82 6.58 7.08
C GLY A 19 -15.63 6.80 5.80
N ASN A 20 -15.45 5.99 4.75
CA ASN A 20 -16.20 6.09 3.50
C ASN A 20 -16.90 4.77 3.16
N PRO A 21 -18.24 4.66 3.35
CA PRO A 21 -18.97 3.41 3.14
C PRO A 21 -18.82 2.80 1.74
N LYS A 22 -18.80 3.64 0.70
CA LYS A 22 -18.64 3.18 -0.69
C LYS A 22 -17.28 2.52 -0.89
N LYS A 23 -16.21 3.19 -0.48
CA LYS A 23 -14.84 2.64 -0.57
C LYS A 23 -14.64 1.41 0.32
N MET A 24 -15.35 1.32 1.45
CA MET A 24 -15.32 0.13 2.29
C MET A 24 -15.97 -1.07 1.59
N ALA A 25 -17.07 -0.86 0.86
CA ALA A 25 -17.68 -1.92 0.05
C ALA A 25 -16.74 -2.39 -1.07
N GLU A 26 -16.13 -1.45 -1.80
CA GLU A 26 -15.12 -1.75 -2.84
C GLU A 26 -13.94 -2.56 -2.27
N TYR A 27 -13.40 -2.16 -1.12
CA TYR A 27 -12.35 -2.91 -0.42
C TYR A 27 -12.80 -4.32 -0.05
N LYS A 28 -14.02 -4.48 0.48
CA LYS A 28 -14.53 -5.81 0.88
C LYS A 28 -14.66 -6.76 -0.32
N VAL A 29 -15.15 -6.26 -1.45
CA VAL A 29 -15.24 -7.05 -2.69
C VAL A 29 -13.85 -7.45 -3.16
N ALA A 30 -12.93 -6.50 -3.29
CA ALA A 30 -11.56 -6.78 -3.72
C ALA A 30 -10.82 -7.75 -2.79
N LYS A 31 -11.02 -7.61 -1.47
CA LYS A 31 -10.45 -8.53 -0.48
C LYS A 31 -11.00 -9.94 -0.66
N HIS A 32 -12.31 -10.06 -0.87
CA HIS A 32 -12.94 -11.37 -1.07
C HIS A 32 -12.41 -12.07 -2.32
N GLU A 33 -12.30 -11.35 -3.45
CA GLU A 33 -11.73 -11.86 -4.69
C GLU A 33 -10.28 -12.33 -4.50
N TYR A 34 -9.47 -11.53 -3.79
CA TYR A 34 -8.10 -11.88 -3.47
C TYR A 34 -8.00 -13.11 -2.57
N ASP A 35 -8.83 -13.20 -1.52
CA ASP A 35 -8.86 -14.34 -0.61
C ASP A 35 -9.26 -15.63 -1.35
N GLN A 36 -10.25 -15.57 -2.24
CA GLN A 36 -10.65 -16.70 -3.10
C GLN A 36 -9.52 -17.13 -4.04
N MET A 37 -8.83 -16.17 -4.65
CA MET A 37 -7.67 -16.45 -5.50
C MET A 37 -6.56 -17.13 -4.70
N CYS A 38 -6.22 -16.63 -3.52
CA CYS A 38 -5.24 -17.27 -2.65
C CYS A 38 -5.69 -18.68 -2.25
N GLN A 39 -6.96 -18.86 -1.87
CA GLN A 39 -7.48 -20.18 -1.51
C GLN A 39 -7.34 -21.17 -2.66
N ARG A 40 -7.66 -20.76 -3.89
CA ARG A 40 -7.51 -21.60 -5.09
C ARG A 40 -6.05 -21.95 -5.36
N LEU A 41 -5.15 -20.96 -5.27
CA LEU A 41 -3.74 -21.12 -5.63
C LEU A 41 -2.98 -21.99 -4.62
N PHE A 42 -3.27 -21.86 -3.33
CA PHE A 42 -2.54 -22.54 -2.25
C PHE A 42 -3.33 -23.73 -1.68
N ASP A 43 -4.32 -24.26 -2.40
CA ASP A 43 -5.10 -25.42 -1.95
C ASP A 43 -4.21 -26.66 -1.81
N GLY A 44 -4.36 -27.40 -0.71
CA GLY A 44 -3.55 -28.58 -0.42
C GLY A 44 -2.10 -28.32 0.03
N GLU A 45 -1.64 -27.07 0.16
CA GLU A 45 -0.32 -26.77 0.72
C GLU A 45 -0.31 -26.85 2.27
N THR A 46 0.81 -27.32 2.84
CA THR A 46 1.00 -27.42 4.31
C THR A 46 1.11 -26.05 4.98
N TYR A 47 1.61 -25.03 4.26
CA TYR A 47 1.82 -23.67 4.78
C TYR A 47 1.28 -22.61 3.81
N PRO A 48 -0.05 -22.55 3.61
CA PRO A 48 -0.64 -21.70 2.60
C PRO A 48 -0.55 -20.22 3.01
N ASN A 49 -0.03 -19.37 2.12
CA ASN A 49 -0.16 -17.91 2.19
C ASN A 49 0.25 -17.27 3.54
N VAL A 50 1.38 -17.72 4.10
CA VAL A 50 1.87 -17.27 5.42
C VAL A 50 2.16 -15.75 5.46
N GLY A 51 1.86 -15.13 6.59
CA GLY A 51 2.02 -13.68 6.77
C GLY A 51 3.47 -13.18 6.78
N SER A 52 4.41 -14.03 7.19
CA SER A 52 5.85 -13.76 7.16
C SER A 52 6.55 -14.97 6.53
N PRO A 53 6.63 -15.02 5.19
CA PRO A 53 7.19 -16.16 4.48
C PRO A 53 8.70 -16.28 4.73
N ALA A 54 9.15 -17.50 5.03
CA ALA A 54 10.57 -17.82 5.17
C ALA A 54 11.29 -17.74 3.81
N ALA A 55 12.60 -17.44 3.83
CA ALA A 55 13.34 -17.16 2.60
C ALA A 55 13.47 -18.40 1.69
N ASP A 56 13.63 -19.57 2.31
CA ASP A 56 13.63 -20.88 1.65
C ASP A 56 12.29 -21.18 0.95
N TYR A 57 11.16 -20.82 1.56
CA TYR A 57 9.84 -20.97 0.93
C TYR A 57 9.69 -20.08 -0.31
N VAL A 58 10.16 -18.82 -0.23
CA VAL A 58 10.15 -17.89 -1.37
C VAL A 58 11.00 -18.45 -2.52
N GLN A 59 12.20 -18.95 -2.22
CA GLN A 59 13.10 -19.52 -3.21
C GLN A 59 12.50 -20.75 -3.90
N ARG A 60 11.86 -21.65 -3.13
CA ARG A 60 11.16 -22.81 -3.71
C ARG A 60 10.08 -22.39 -4.71
N LEU A 61 9.27 -21.38 -4.36
CA LEU A 61 8.24 -20.88 -5.26
C LEU A 61 8.83 -20.19 -6.50
N GLU A 62 9.98 -19.53 -6.36
CA GLU A 62 10.71 -18.96 -7.50
C GLU A 62 11.13 -20.04 -8.48
N GLU A 63 11.70 -21.13 -8.00
CA GLU A 63 12.08 -22.29 -8.81
C GLU A 63 10.86 -22.93 -9.48
N GLU A 64 9.74 -23.07 -8.78
CA GLU A 64 8.47 -23.53 -9.36
C GLU A 64 7.94 -22.55 -10.43
N ALA A 65 8.09 -21.24 -10.24
CA ALA A 65 7.66 -20.23 -11.20
C ALA A 65 8.49 -20.25 -12.50
N LEU A 66 9.75 -20.70 -12.45
CA LEU A 66 10.60 -20.86 -13.65
C LEU A 66 10.05 -21.91 -14.63
N SER A 67 9.21 -22.84 -14.17
CA SER A 67 8.49 -23.79 -15.05
C SER A 67 7.55 -23.09 -16.04
N GLY A 68 7.17 -21.84 -15.78
CA GLY A 68 6.27 -21.04 -16.61
C GLY A 68 4.79 -21.33 -16.40
N GLU A 69 4.43 -22.22 -15.46
CA GLU A 69 3.04 -22.46 -15.10
C GLU A 69 2.42 -21.21 -14.47
N SER A 70 1.26 -20.80 -14.99
CA SER A 70 0.60 -19.55 -14.59
C SER A 70 0.33 -19.48 -13.08
N ASP A 71 -0.14 -20.58 -12.47
CA ASP A 71 -0.47 -20.60 -11.04
C ASP A 71 0.81 -20.58 -10.17
N SER A 72 1.91 -21.19 -10.62
CA SER A 72 3.22 -21.14 -9.93
C SER A 72 3.81 -19.73 -9.95
N VAL A 73 3.72 -19.03 -11.09
CA VAL A 73 4.13 -17.62 -11.19
C VAL A 73 3.30 -16.74 -10.26
N LEU A 74 1.98 -16.91 -10.22
CA LEU A 74 1.11 -16.12 -9.34
C LEU A 74 1.38 -16.39 -7.85
N ARG A 75 1.62 -17.66 -7.47
CA ARG A 75 1.99 -18.02 -6.10
C ARG A 75 3.28 -17.33 -5.66
N TYR A 76 4.32 -17.39 -6.48
CA TYR A 76 5.58 -16.72 -6.21
C TYR A 76 5.38 -15.21 -6.04
N GLU A 77 4.69 -14.54 -6.96
CA GLU A 77 4.45 -13.09 -6.88
C GLU A 77 3.69 -12.68 -5.60
N ILE A 78 2.68 -13.45 -5.19
CA ILE A 78 1.93 -13.19 -3.94
C ILE A 78 2.85 -13.28 -2.72
N ILE A 79 3.65 -14.34 -2.63
CA ILE A 79 4.52 -14.59 -1.47
C ILE A 79 5.71 -13.63 -1.44
N LYS A 80 6.28 -13.33 -2.61
CA LYS A 80 7.32 -12.31 -2.79
C LYS A 80 6.84 -10.94 -2.31
N GLU A 81 5.68 -10.49 -2.79
CA GLU A 81 5.11 -9.19 -2.37
C GLU A 81 4.93 -9.13 -0.85
N ARG A 82 4.42 -10.21 -0.23
CA ARG A 82 4.30 -10.27 1.23
C ARG A 82 5.65 -10.18 1.92
N ARG A 83 6.67 -10.88 1.42
CA ARG A 83 8.02 -10.83 1.99
C ARG A 83 8.57 -9.41 1.93
N GLU A 84 8.47 -8.76 0.78
CA GLU A 84 8.90 -7.38 0.57
C GLU A 84 8.18 -6.41 1.53
N MET A 85 6.88 -6.60 1.77
CA MET A 85 6.13 -5.79 2.73
C MET A 85 6.65 -5.98 4.16
N VAL A 86 6.92 -7.22 4.58
CA VAL A 86 7.47 -7.51 5.91
C VAL A 86 8.85 -6.90 6.06
N ASP A 87 9.73 -7.09 5.08
CA ASP A 87 11.09 -6.55 5.09
C ASP A 87 11.09 -5.00 5.10
N TYR A 88 10.17 -4.38 4.36
CA TYR A 88 9.99 -2.92 4.35
C TYR A 88 9.57 -2.36 5.73
N SER A 89 8.64 -3.02 6.41
CA SER A 89 8.24 -2.62 7.76
C SER A 89 9.32 -2.93 8.80
N ALA A 90 10.00 -4.07 8.70
CA ALA A 90 11.04 -4.49 9.64
C ALA A 90 12.33 -3.66 9.55
N SER A 91 12.69 -3.18 8.36
CA SER A 91 13.88 -2.34 8.14
C SER A 91 13.76 -0.92 8.70
N GLY A 92 12.57 -0.51 9.17
CA GLY A 92 12.28 0.85 9.58
C GLY A 92 12.19 1.85 8.42
N GLN A 93 12.25 1.38 7.18
CA GLN A 93 12.14 2.22 5.99
C GLN A 93 10.79 2.95 5.93
N GLU A 94 9.70 2.31 6.37
CA GLU A 94 8.39 2.94 6.49
C GLU A 94 8.43 4.21 7.36
N MET A 95 9.08 4.14 8.52
CA MET A 95 9.19 5.29 9.42
C MET A 95 10.06 6.39 8.83
N ARG A 96 11.10 6.03 8.07
CA ARG A 96 11.92 6.99 7.35
C ARG A 96 11.11 7.72 6.28
N ASP A 97 10.35 6.99 5.48
CA ASP A 97 9.53 7.55 4.39
C ASP A 97 8.43 8.47 4.93
N ILE A 98 7.81 8.11 6.07
CA ILE A 98 6.87 8.96 6.80
C ILE A 98 7.51 10.29 7.19
N ARG A 99 8.73 10.26 7.74
CA ARG A 99 9.46 11.47 8.17
C ARG A 99 9.84 12.34 6.98
N LEU A 100 10.38 11.74 5.91
CA LEU A 100 10.76 12.45 4.68
C LEU A 100 9.54 13.12 4.04
N THR A 101 8.45 12.39 3.86
CA THR A 101 7.20 12.94 3.29
C THR A 101 6.70 14.12 4.12
N SER A 102 6.71 14.00 5.44
CA SER A 102 6.28 15.07 6.34
C SER A 102 7.19 16.30 6.26
N HIS A 103 8.50 16.08 6.17
CA HIS A 103 9.50 17.14 5.99
C HIS A 103 9.31 17.87 4.66
N ASP A 104 9.20 17.13 3.56
CA ASP A 104 9.07 17.70 2.22
C ASP A 104 7.79 18.54 2.07
N LEU A 105 6.65 18.04 2.57
CA LEU A 105 5.40 18.79 2.54
C LEU A 105 5.46 20.08 3.37
N ARG A 106 6.16 20.06 4.52
CA ARG A 106 6.38 21.27 5.33
C ARG A 106 7.31 22.25 4.61
N GLY A 107 8.37 21.74 3.97
CA GLY A 107 9.29 22.55 3.16
C GLY A 107 8.55 23.29 2.05
N LYS A 108 7.73 22.56 1.27
CA LYS A 108 6.88 23.15 0.21
C LYS A 108 5.98 24.27 0.73
N LEU A 109 5.31 24.04 1.86
CA LEU A 109 4.45 25.05 2.48
C LEU A 109 5.25 26.28 2.95
N ALA A 110 6.40 26.07 3.60
CA ALA A 110 7.23 27.16 4.12
C ALA A 110 7.85 28.01 3.00
N ASN A 111 8.19 27.37 1.88
CA ASN A 111 8.77 28.02 0.70
C ASN A 111 7.71 28.66 -0.23
N GLY A 112 6.41 28.44 0.04
CA GLY A 112 5.33 28.91 -0.84
C GLY A 112 5.32 28.21 -2.21
N GLU A 113 5.81 26.97 -2.28
CA GLU A 113 5.82 26.19 -3.51
C GLU A 113 4.41 25.81 -3.97
N LYS A 114 4.21 25.66 -5.28
CA LYS A 114 2.94 25.20 -5.85
C LYS A 114 2.70 23.74 -5.42
N LEU A 115 1.55 23.49 -4.79
CA LEU A 115 1.15 22.17 -4.37
C LEU A 115 0.46 21.44 -5.52
N THR A 116 0.63 20.13 -5.56
CA THR A 116 0.01 19.27 -6.58
C THR A 116 -1.04 18.35 -5.95
N ALA A 117 -1.90 17.77 -6.78
CA ALA A 117 -2.80 16.70 -6.34
C ALA A 117 -2.04 15.47 -5.78
N ALA A 118 -0.78 15.27 -6.17
CA ALA A 118 0.07 14.24 -5.58
C ALA A 118 0.45 14.58 -4.14
N ASP A 119 0.76 15.84 -3.84
CA ASP A 119 1.07 16.30 -2.48
C ASP A 119 -0.12 16.15 -1.54
N VAL A 120 -1.34 16.47 -2.01
CA VAL A 120 -2.58 16.25 -1.25
C VAL A 120 -2.78 14.76 -0.94
N ARG A 121 -2.56 13.88 -1.92
CA ARG A 121 -2.64 12.42 -1.74
C ARG A 121 -1.57 11.90 -0.77
N ALA A 122 -0.35 12.42 -0.85
CA ALA A 122 0.74 12.05 0.06
C ALA A 122 0.42 12.49 1.50
N ALA A 123 -0.05 13.72 1.70
CA ALA A 123 -0.44 14.24 3.01
C ALA A 123 -1.62 13.46 3.63
N ASN A 124 -2.63 13.14 2.83
CA ASN A 124 -3.75 12.28 3.27
C ASN A 124 -3.24 10.89 3.70
N THR A 125 -2.39 10.26 2.87
CA THR A 125 -1.81 8.95 3.17
C THR A 125 -0.99 8.98 4.46
N LEU A 126 -0.15 10.00 4.63
CA LEU A 126 0.63 10.25 5.85
C LEU A 126 -0.27 10.32 7.09
N SER A 127 -1.35 11.13 7.05
CA SER A 127 -2.29 11.27 8.17
C SER A 127 -3.04 9.99 8.54
N ARG A 128 -3.26 9.10 7.56
CA ARG A 128 -3.94 7.82 7.77
C ARG A 128 -3.02 6.73 8.28
N LYS A 129 -1.76 6.73 7.85
CA LYS A 129 -0.71 5.80 8.32
C LYS A 129 -0.26 6.15 9.73
N ASN A 130 -0.05 7.44 10.01
CA ASN A 130 0.34 7.96 11.31
C ASN A 130 -0.58 9.11 11.70
N SER A 131 -1.63 8.78 12.45
CA SER A 131 -2.72 9.70 12.82
C SER A 131 -2.39 10.62 14.00
N SER A 132 -1.17 11.15 14.03
CA SER A 132 -0.82 12.24 14.95
C SER A 132 -1.60 13.51 14.61
N ILE A 133 -1.84 14.35 15.62
CA ILE A 133 -2.50 15.66 15.44
C ILE A 133 -1.76 16.49 14.38
N ASP A 134 -0.43 16.52 14.44
CA ASP A 134 0.40 17.26 13.49
C ASP A 134 0.20 16.80 12.05
N ASN A 135 0.08 15.50 11.80
CA ASN A 135 -0.13 14.99 10.44
C ASN A 135 -1.55 15.28 9.93
N MET A 136 -2.54 15.28 10.82
CA MET A 136 -3.92 15.68 10.47
C MET A 136 -4.01 17.17 10.12
N VAL A 137 -3.32 18.01 10.90
CA VAL A 137 -3.20 19.45 10.61
C VAL A 137 -2.46 19.66 9.30
N LEU A 138 -1.32 19.00 9.09
CA LEU A 138 -0.54 19.10 7.85
C LEU A 138 -1.37 18.74 6.62
N TYR A 139 -2.14 17.64 6.67
CA TYR A 139 -3.05 17.29 5.60
C TYR A 139 -4.09 18.38 5.34
N SER A 140 -4.73 18.88 6.39
CA SER A 140 -5.75 19.92 6.27
C SER A 140 -5.20 21.21 5.64
N THR A 141 -3.98 21.60 6.04
CA THR A 141 -3.28 22.77 5.49
C THR A 141 -2.92 22.57 4.03
N VAL A 142 -2.24 21.47 3.68
CA VAL A 142 -1.87 21.14 2.28
C VAL A 142 -3.10 21.15 1.38
N LYS A 143 -4.20 20.53 1.84
CA LYS A 143 -5.44 20.46 1.07
C LYS A 143 -6.03 21.85 0.82
N ARG A 144 -6.18 22.69 1.85
CA ARG A 144 -6.75 24.05 1.72
C ARG A 144 -5.89 24.94 0.84
N THR A 145 -4.56 24.88 0.99
CA THR A 145 -3.64 25.66 0.16
C THR A 145 -3.75 25.24 -1.31
N PHE A 146 -3.85 23.93 -1.60
CA PHE A 146 -4.07 23.45 -2.96
C PHE A 146 -5.40 23.92 -3.54
N GLU A 147 -6.50 23.84 -2.76
CA GLU A 147 -7.82 24.31 -3.20
C GLU A 147 -7.81 25.82 -3.54
N HIS A 148 -7.19 26.65 -2.68
CA HIS A 148 -7.02 28.07 -2.97
C HIS A 148 -6.15 28.36 -4.21
N GLN A 149 -5.13 27.55 -4.47
CA GLN A 149 -4.31 27.68 -5.69
C GLN A 149 -5.13 27.38 -6.95
N GLN A 150 -6.10 26.46 -6.87
CA GLN A 150 -6.99 26.15 -8.00
C GLN A 150 -8.07 27.21 -8.23
N GLU A 151 -8.52 27.91 -7.18
CA GLU A 151 -9.51 29.00 -7.28
C GLU A 151 -8.93 30.30 -7.83
N SER A 152 -7.60 30.47 -7.77
CA SER A 152 -6.89 31.67 -8.20
C SER A 152 -6.35 31.59 -9.64
N GLU A 153 -6.57 30.47 -10.33
CA GLU A 153 -6.23 30.22 -11.74
C GLU A 153 -7.47 30.38 -12.65
#